data_AF-A0A7J4SQN6-F1
#
_entry.id   AF-A0A7J4SQN6-F1
#
_cell.length_a   1.000
_cell.length_b   1.000
_cell.length_c   1.000
_cell.angle_alpha   90.00
_cell.angle_beta   90.00
_cell.angle_gamma   90.00
#
_symmetry.space_group_name_H-M   'P 1'
#
loop_
_entity.id
_entity.type
_entity.pdbx_description
1 polymer ?
#
loop_
_entity_poly.entity_id
_entity_poly.type
_entity_poly.pdbx_seq_one_letter_code
_entity_poly.pdbx_strand_id
1 'polypeptide(L)'
;GTGPAPRDVTPEATESVCDRILPGFGEKMRSISMKYVPTAILSRQLGGVRGSTLIINLPGSPKSIRETLGDLFPAIPYCIDLIGGPYISTFKDKMDVYRPPHARRE
;
A
#
# COMPACT_ATOMS: atom_id res chain seq x y z
N GLY A 1 -11.36 -2.16 -10.32
CA GLY A 1 -11.45 -0.75 -9.92
C GLY A 1 -10.18 0.03 -10.23
N THR A 2 -9.03 -0.63 -10.46
CA THR A 2 -7.73 0.01 -10.72
C THR A 2 -7.19 -0.31 -12.12
N GLY A 3 -7.94 -1.01 -12.96
CA GLY A 3 -7.55 -1.29 -14.34
C GLY A 3 -7.72 -0.09 -15.27
N PRO A 4 -7.49 -0.28 -16.58
CA PRO A 4 -7.57 0.78 -17.58
C PRO A 4 -9.00 1.03 -18.09
N ALA A 5 -9.98 0.22 -17.69
CA ALA A 5 -11.36 0.34 -18.17
C ALA A 5 -12.00 1.66 -17.67
N PRO A 6 -12.88 2.32 -18.45
CA PRO A 6 -13.48 3.61 -18.05
C PRO A 6 -14.25 3.59 -16.72
N ARG A 7 -14.73 2.41 -16.29
CA ARG A 7 -15.43 2.23 -15.01
C ARG A 7 -14.49 2.12 -13.80
N ASP A 8 -13.19 1.92 -14.03
CA ASP A 8 -12.19 1.68 -13.00
C ASP A 8 -11.62 3.02 -12.49
N VAL A 9 -12.40 3.67 -11.60
CA VAL A 9 -12.17 5.04 -11.11
C VAL A 9 -11.60 5.11 -9.68
N THR A 10 -11.18 3.97 -9.11
CA THR A 10 -10.67 3.92 -7.72
C THR A 10 -9.41 4.79 -7.53
N PRO A 11 -8.42 4.80 -8.45
CA PRO A 11 -7.25 5.67 -8.34
C PRO A 11 -7.62 7.16 -8.30
N GLU A 12 -8.50 7.62 -9.19
CA GLU A 12 -8.97 9.01 -9.25
C GLU A 12 -9.71 9.41 -7.97
N ALA A 13 -10.60 8.54 -7.48
CA ALA A 13 -11.31 8.79 -6.23
C ALA A 13 -10.33 8.88 -5.05
N THR A 14 -9.28 8.06 -5.04
CA THR A 14 -8.24 8.09 -4.00
C THR A 14 -7.41 9.37 -4.10
N GLU A 15 -7.00 9.75 -5.30
CA GLU A 15 -6.25 10.99 -5.54
C GLU A 15 -7.05 12.24 -5.15
N SER A 16 -8.35 12.26 -5.44
CA SER A 16 -9.23 13.39 -5.13
C SER A 16 -9.43 13.67 -3.63
N VAL A 17 -9.14 12.69 -2.77
CA VAL A 17 -9.34 12.80 -1.31
C VAL A 17 -8.06 12.80 -0.50
N CYS A 18 -6.91 12.49 -1.10
CA CYS A 18 -5.63 12.46 -0.40
C CYS A 18 -5.00 13.86 -0.38
N ASP A 19 -4.45 14.24 0.78
CA ASP A 19 -3.62 15.45 0.92
C ASP A 19 -2.27 15.28 0.22
N ARG A 20 -1.78 14.03 0.15
CA ARG A 20 -0.51 13.69 -0.50
C ARG A 20 -0.52 12.30 -1.09
N ILE A 21 -0.02 12.17 -2.31
CA ILE A 21 0.22 10.88 -2.96
C ILE A 21 1.62 10.37 -2.61
N LEU A 22 1.71 9.06 -2.37
CA LEU A 22 2.94 8.34 -2.11
C LEU A 22 3.24 7.42 -3.31
N PRO A 23 3.90 7.94 -4.37
CA PRO A 23 4.06 7.22 -5.64
C PRO A 23 4.77 5.87 -5.49
N GLY A 24 5.69 5.75 -4.52
CA GLY A 24 6.41 4.52 -4.21
C GLY A 24 5.51 3.32 -3.88
N PHE A 25 4.29 3.54 -3.35
CA PHE A 25 3.33 2.45 -3.14
C PHE A 25 2.87 1.85 -4.47
N GLY A 26 2.46 2.69 -5.43
CA GLY A 26 2.02 2.23 -6.75
C GLY A 26 3.14 1.51 -7.51
N GLU A 27 4.34 2.06 -7.48
CA GLU A 27 5.54 1.47 -8.08
C GLU A 27 5.85 0.10 -7.49
N LYS A 28 5.94 0.01 -6.16
CA LYS A 28 6.25 -1.24 -5.46
C LYS A 28 5.18 -2.31 -5.70
N MET A 29 3.90 -1.95 -5.62
CA MET A 29 2.80 -2.89 -5.86
C MET A 29 2.81 -3.44 -7.30
N ARG A 30 3.08 -2.59 -8.31
CA ARG A 30 3.26 -3.05 -9.70
C ARG A 30 4.48 -3.95 -9.84
N SER A 31 5.61 -3.60 -9.23
CA SER A 31 6.83 -4.40 -9.22
C SER A 31 6.60 -5.80 -8.62
N ILE A 32 5.88 -5.90 -7.50
CA ILE A 32 5.50 -7.18 -6.89
C ILE A 32 4.59 -7.98 -7.84
N SER A 33 3.53 -7.34 -8.34
CA SER A 33 2.54 -8.01 -9.19
C SER A 33 3.13 -8.52 -10.51
N MET A 34 4.12 -7.83 -11.08
CA MET A 34 4.82 -8.25 -12.30
C MET A 34 5.55 -9.59 -12.15
N LYS A 35 5.90 -10.01 -10.93
CA LYS A 35 6.47 -11.34 -10.67
C LYS A 35 5.48 -12.48 -10.97
N TYR A 36 4.18 -12.19 -10.96
CA TYR A 36 3.10 -13.17 -11.08
C TYR A 36 2.31 -13.03 -12.38
N VAL A 37 2.05 -11.80 -12.81
CA VAL A 37 1.25 -11.51 -14.01
C VAL A 37 1.89 -10.39 -14.85
N PRO A 38 2.24 -10.64 -16.13
CA PRO A 38 2.84 -9.62 -16.99
C PRO A 38 1.96 -8.38 -17.20
N THR A 39 0.63 -8.54 -17.12
CA THR A 39 -0.36 -7.46 -17.29
C THR A 39 -0.45 -6.53 -16.08
N ALA A 40 0.33 -6.76 -15.02
CA ALA A 40 0.37 -5.90 -13.82
C ALA A 40 0.67 -4.42 -14.14
N ILE A 41 1.35 -4.14 -15.26
CA ILE A 41 1.64 -2.79 -15.73
C ILE A 41 0.39 -1.96 -16.04
N LEU A 42 -0.74 -2.61 -16.32
CA LEU A 42 -2.02 -1.93 -16.62
C LEU A 42 -2.71 -1.41 -15.36
N SER A 43 -2.23 -1.77 -14.17
CA SER A 43 -2.80 -1.34 -12.89
C SER A 43 -2.40 0.10 -12.57
N ARG A 44 -3.41 0.91 -12.30
CA ARG A 44 -3.32 2.32 -11.90
C ARG A 44 -3.36 2.50 -10.38
N GLN A 45 -3.12 1.42 -9.63
CA GLN A 45 -3.06 1.46 -8.16
C GLN A 45 -2.06 2.50 -7.65
N LEU A 46 -2.44 3.18 -6.56
CA LEU A 46 -1.62 4.15 -5.85
C LEU A 46 -1.83 4.04 -4.33
N GLY A 47 -0.98 4.73 -3.58
CA GLY A 47 -1.15 4.96 -2.15
C GLY A 47 -1.08 6.46 -1.86
N GLY A 48 -1.80 6.91 -0.84
CA GLY A 48 -1.85 8.31 -0.44
C GLY A 48 -2.28 8.47 1.00
N VAL A 49 -2.17 9.69 1.51
CA VAL A 49 -2.46 10.03 2.90
C VAL A 49 -3.58 11.06 2.94
N ARG A 50 -4.52 10.90 3.87
CA ARG A 50 -5.55 11.87 4.24
C ARG A 50 -5.54 12.05 5.76
N GLY A 51 -5.08 13.20 6.24
CA GLY A 51 -4.80 13.43 7.66
C GLY A 51 -3.82 12.38 8.21
N SER A 52 -4.23 11.65 9.26
CA SER A 52 -3.48 10.54 9.84
C SER A 52 -3.86 9.15 9.28
N THR A 53 -4.52 9.11 8.12
CA THR A 53 -4.97 7.88 7.46
C THR A 53 -4.16 7.58 6.20
N LEU A 54 -3.62 6.37 6.10
CA LEU A 54 -3.02 5.83 4.87
C LEU A 54 -4.10 5.10 4.05
N ILE A 55 -4.22 5.44 2.77
CA ILE A 55 -5.12 4.82 1.80
C ILE A 55 -4.28 4.12 0.73
N ILE A 56 -4.54 2.85 0.45
CA ILE A 56 -3.84 2.06 -0.56
C ILE A 56 -4.87 1.34 -1.43
N ASN A 57 -4.72 1.42 -2.75
CA ASN A 57 -5.56 0.65 -3.67
C ASN A 57 -4.95 -0.73 -3.92
N LEU A 58 -5.59 -1.78 -3.42
CA LEU A 58 -5.13 -3.15 -3.62
C LEU A 58 -5.75 -3.79 -4.88
N PRO A 59 -5.14 -4.87 -5.41
CA PRO A 59 -5.76 -5.70 -6.45
C PRO A 59 -7.10 -6.30 -6.02
N GLY A 60 -7.91 -6.74 -6.99
CA GLY A 60 -9.24 -7.32 -6.72
C GLY A 60 -9.27 -8.81 -6.35
N SER A 61 -8.21 -9.58 -6.63
CA SER A 61 -8.20 -11.02 -6.36
C SER A 61 -7.61 -11.32 -4.96
N PRO A 62 -8.19 -12.25 -4.17
CA PRO A 62 -7.64 -12.61 -2.86
C PRO A 62 -6.19 -13.09 -2.90
N LYS A 63 -5.80 -13.78 -3.98
CA LYS A 63 -4.42 -14.23 -4.21
C LYS A 63 -3.48 -13.03 -4.37
N SER A 64 -3.80 -12.12 -5.29
CA SER A 64 -2.99 -10.93 -5.57
C SER A 64 -2.92 -9.97 -4.38
N ILE A 65 -3.99 -9.89 -3.57
CA ILE A 65 -4.00 -9.13 -2.32
C ILE A 65 -2.95 -9.69 -1.36
N ARG A 66 -2.95 -11.01 -1.13
CA ARG A 66 -2.01 -11.66 -0.22
C ARG A 66 -0.56 -11.50 -0.67
N GLU A 67 -0.29 -11.70 -1.96
CA GLU A 67 1.03 -11.53 -2.56
C GLU A 67 1.51 -10.08 -2.43
N THR A 68 0.64 -9.10 -2.72
CA THR A 68 1.00 -7.67 -2.65
C THR A 68 1.25 -7.23 -1.21
N LEU A 69 0.35 -7.57 -0.28
CA LEU A 69 0.48 -7.18 1.12
C LEU A 69 1.68 -7.83 1.80
N GLY A 70 2.05 -9.07 1.45
CA GLY A 70 3.24 -9.73 2.02
C GLY A 70 4.50 -8.89 1.88
N ASP A 71 4.73 -8.33 0.70
CA ASP A 71 5.93 -7.53 0.39
C ASP A 71 5.75 -6.03 0.73
N LEU A 72 4.51 -5.53 0.79
CA LEU A 72 4.21 -4.11 0.97
C LEU A 72 4.01 -3.70 2.44
N PHE A 73 3.39 -4.59 3.23
CA PHE A 73 2.97 -4.29 4.60
C PHE A 73 4.12 -3.95 5.55
N PRO A 74 5.38 -4.45 5.41
CA PRO A 74 6.48 -4.04 6.27
C PRO A 74 6.73 -2.52 6.35
N ALA A 75 6.31 -1.74 5.35
CA ALA A 75 6.40 -0.28 5.36
C ALA A 75 5.19 0.43 6.01
N ILE A 76 4.04 -0.25 6.14
CA ILE A 76 2.77 0.35 6.56
C ILE A 76 2.81 0.84 8.02
N PRO A 77 3.25 0.05 9.03
CA PRO A 77 3.24 0.51 10.41
C PRO A 77 4.06 1.78 10.64
N TYR A 78 5.27 1.84 10.07
CA TYR A 78 6.10 3.04 10.20
C TYR A 78 5.53 4.23 9.42
N CYS A 79 4.92 4.00 8.25
CA CYS A 79 4.19 5.05 7.55
C CYS A 79 3.06 5.64 8.42
N ILE A 80 2.33 4.80 9.16
CA ILE A 80 1.25 5.23 10.06
C ILE A 80 1.83 6.02 11.25
N ASP A 81 2.97 5.60 11.80
CA ASP A 81 3.66 6.36 12.85
C ASP A 81 4.02 7.78 12.36
N LEU A 82 4.56 7.90 11.13
CA LEU A 82 5.00 9.18 10.56
C LEU A 82 3.87 10.17 10.26
N ILE A 83 2.65 9.68 10.01
CA ILE A 83 1.48 10.54 9.75
C ILE A 83 0.66 10.81 11.03
N GLY A 84 1.20 10.47 12.21
CA GLY A 84 0.55 10.71 13.50
C GLY A 84 -0.62 9.75 13.79
N GLY A 85 -0.62 8.57 13.17
CA GLY A 85 -1.58 7.52 13.43
C GLY A 85 -1.23 6.67 14.66
N PRO A 86 -2.04 5.63 14.95
CA PRO A 86 -1.78 4.73 16.06
C PRO A 86 -0.55 3.85 15.81
N TYR A 87 0.13 3.45 16.88
CA TYR A 87 1.23 2.51 16.79
C TYR A 87 0.72 1.09 16.49
N ILE A 88 1.05 0.57 15.31
CA ILE A 88 0.64 -0.77 14.88
C ILE A 88 1.78 -1.77 15.07
N SER A 89 1.51 -2.90 15.71
CA SER A 89 2.42 -4.04 15.78
C SER A 89 1.87 -5.22 14.99
N THR A 90 2.74 -6.17 14.65
CA THR A 90 2.41 -7.43 13.99
C THR A 90 2.92 -8.60 14.81
N PHE A 91 2.34 -9.78 14.60
CA PHE A 91 2.89 -11.02 15.12
C PHE A 91 4.20 -11.32 14.38
N LYS A 92 5.34 -11.31 15.09
CA LYS A 92 6.68 -11.43 14.50
C LYS A 92 6.90 -12.73 13.72
N ASP A 93 6.23 -13.81 14.11
CA ASP A 93 6.24 -15.10 13.41
C ASP A 93 5.43 -15.09 12.10
N LYS A 94 4.60 -14.06 11.88
CA LYS A 94 3.78 -13.90 10.68
C LYS A 94 4.32 -12.82 9.76
N MET A 95 4.83 -11.72 10.32
CA MET A 95 5.33 -10.59 9.56
C MET A 95 6.27 -9.74 10.41
N ASP A 96 7.53 -9.68 10.00
CA ASP A 96 8.50 -8.77 10.60
C ASP A 96 8.38 -7.39 9.94
N VAL A 97 8.03 -6.38 10.73
CA VAL A 97 7.80 -5.01 10.25
C VAL A 97 8.98 -4.15 10.60
N TYR A 98 9.52 -3.44 9.62
CA TYR A 98 10.70 -2.61 9.83
C TYR A 98 10.32 -1.30 10.52
N ARG A 99 11.07 -0.96 11.57
CA ARG A 99 11.13 0.38 12.15
C ARG A 99 12.58 0.80 12.35
N PRO A 100 12.94 2.06 12.06
CA PRO A 100 14.23 2.62 12.48
C PRO A 100 14.40 2.53 14.01
N PRO A 101 15.63 2.41 14.53
CA PRO A 101 15.87 2.21 15.97
C PRO A 101 15.18 3.23 16.87
N HIS A 102 15.16 4.51 16.47
CA HIS A 102 14.55 5.60 17.25
C HIS A 102 13.01 5.56 17.30
N ALA A 103 12.36 4.77 16.44
CA ALA A 103 10.91 4.66 16.35
C ALA A 103 10.35 3.37 17.01
N ARG A 104 11.23 2.53 17.57
CA ARG A 104 10.82 1.30 18.27
C ARG A 104 10.39 1.65 19.69
N ARG A 105 9.28 1.04 20.15
CA ARG A 105 8.80 1.16 21.54
C ARG A 105 9.29 0.00 22.43
N GLU A 106 9.97 -0.96 21.83
CA GLU A 106 10.60 -2.14 22.44
C GLU A 106 12.09 -2.15 22.09
#